data_AF-A0AAD8I5J2-F1
#
_entry.id   AF-A0AAD8I5J2-F1
#
_cell.length_a   1.000
_cell.length_b   1.000
_cell.length_c   1.000
_cell.angle_alpha   90.00
_cell.angle_beta   90.00
_cell.angle_gamma   90.00
#
_symmetry.space_group_name_H-M   'P 1'
#
loop_
_entity.id
_entity.type
_entity.pdbx_description
1 polymer ?
#
loop_
_entity_poly.entity_id
_entity_poly.type
_entity_poly.pdbx_seq_one_letter_code
_entity_poly.pdbx_strand_id
1 'polypeptide(L)'
;MNKLSDHLSKEIEEELSIEELDEALKESPSNKAPGPDGFSAGSLTKLWFFMRNDVFYCMNKFLREGKLPNGVNSSFIALILKHSNVSEVKDYRPISLINPCMKLCTKVLANRIKKLMPSLVSDNGTSIVGKSKFWWKLKNGKKITFFWEDMWLSRETLKDKVPKLFALSRLKMVLVYSFVNTWRVEGVSDTTLWTCTLRSWEEAQAVELNNIIRDITLSNEDDTLFWHEEGKFYKSRDCYR
;
A
#
# COMPACT_ATOMS: atom_id res chain seq x y z
N MET A 1 -1.02 18.75 -16.91
CA MET A 1 -1.78 18.42 -15.68
C MET A 1 -3.12 17.91 -16.14
N ASN A 2 -3.39 16.62 -16.01
CA ASN A 2 -4.70 16.10 -16.35
C ASN A 2 -5.65 16.49 -15.21
N LYS A 3 -6.67 17.28 -15.56
CA LYS A 3 -7.73 17.63 -14.63
C LYS A 3 -8.55 16.37 -14.36
N LEU A 4 -8.82 16.11 -13.08
CA LEU A 4 -9.91 15.23 -12.67
C LEU A 4 -11.17 15.58 -13.49
N SER A 5 -11.92 14.57 -13.93
CA SER A 5 -13.20 14.85 -14.59
C SER A 5 -14.08 15.67 -13.66
N ASP A 6 -14.79 16.68 -14.20
CA ASP A 6 -15.49 17.68 -13.40
C ASP A 6 -16.48 17.07 -12.39
N HIS A 7 -17.04 15.90 -12.71
CA HIS A 7 -17.90 15.12 -11.81
C HIS A 7 -17.14 14.56 -10.60
N LEU A 8 -15.92 14.03 -10.78
CA LEU A 8 -15.14 13.44 -9.69
C LEU A 8 -14.55 14.50 -8.76
N SER A 9 -14.19 15.67 -9.30
CA SER A 9 -13.79 16.83 -8.50
C SER A 9 -14.94 17.29 -7.61
N LYS A 10 -16.17 17.34 -8.16
CA LYS A 10 -17.36 17.78 -7.44
C LYS A 10 -17.68 16.91 -6.23
N GLU A 11 -17.55 15.59 -6.34
CA GLU A 11 -17.82 14.65 -5.23
C GLU A 11 -16.82 14.79 -4.06
N ILE A 12 -15.58 15.23 -4.33
CA ILE A 12 -14.59 15.53 -3.27
C ILE A 12 -14.88 16.89 -2.64
N GLU A 13 -15.30 17.87 -3.46
CA GLU A 13 -15.56 19.26 -3.06
C GLU A 13 -16.91 19.49 -2.38
N GLU A 14 -17.81 18.50 -2.43
CA GLU A 14 -19.10 18.54 -1.72
C GLU A 14 -18.92 18.62 -0.20
N GLU A 15 -19.88 19.23 0.49
CA GLU A 15 -19.87 19.27 1.96
C GLU A 15 -19.85 17.84 2.53
N LEU A 16 -19.08 17.66 3.60
CA LEU A 16 -19.06 16.43 4.38
C LEU A 16 -20.42 16.22 5.00
N SER A 17 -20.87 14.97 5.09
CA SER A 17 -22.02 14.61 5.91
C SER A 17 -21.59 14.21 7.32
N ILE A 18 -22.53 14.23 8.26
CA ILE A 18 -22.20 13.81 9.62
C ILE A 18 -22.10 12.28 9.71
N GLU A 19 -22.81 11.57 8.84
CA GLU A 19 -22.75 10.11 8.72
C GLU A 19 -21.35 9.67 8.30
N GLU A 20 -20.69 10.39 7.38
CA GLU A 20 -19.30 10.13 6.99
C GLU A 20 -18.33 10.30 8.17
N LEU A 21 -18.58 11.29 9.04
CA LEU A 21 -17.79 11.49 10.26
C LEU A 21 -18.01 10.36 11.26
N ASP A 22 -19.26 9.93 11.45
CA ASP A 22 -19.60 8.82 12.34
C ASP A 22 -18.94 7.51 11.88
N GLU A 23 -19.00 7.22 10.57
CA GLU A 23 -18.36 6.06 9.97
C GLU A 23 -16.84 6.11 10.12
N ALA A 24 -16.22 7.24 9.77
CA ALA A 24 -14.78 7.41 9.90
C ALA A 24 -14.29 7.29 11.35
N LEU A 25 -15.10 7.75 12.33
CA LEU A 25 -14.78 7.61 13.74
C LEU A 25 -14.90 6.17 14.22
N LYS A 26 -15.92 5.43 13.78
CA LYS A 26 -16.08 3.99 14.07
C LYS A 26 -14.92 3.16 13.54
N GLU A 27 -14.40 3.50 12.36
CA GLU A 27 -13.22 2.85 11.78
C GLU A 27 -11.90 3.24 12.47
N SER A 28 -11.91 4.31 13.27
CA SER A 28 -10.69 4.85 13.86
C SER A 28 -10.26 4.08 15.12
N PRO A 29 -9.00 3.68 15.25
CA PRO A 29 -8.50 3.00 16.44
C PRO A 29 -8.49 3.94 17.64
N SER A 30 -9.12 3.53 18.74
CA SER A 30 -9.27 4.33 19.96
C SER A 30 -7.98 4.45 20.79
N ASN A 31 -7.14 3.41 20.76
CA ASN A 31 -5.88 3.38 21.51
C ASN A 31 -4.73 4.03 20.73
N LYS A 32 -4.73 5.37 20.68
CA LYS A 32 -3.70 6.18 20.02
C LYS A 32 -3.24 7.31 20.93
N ALA A 33 -1.95 7.64 20.84
CA ALA A 33 -1.36 8.76 21.57
C ALA A 33 -2.04 10.10 21.21
N PRO A 34 -2.21 11.00 22.19
CA PRO A 34 -2.86 12.29 21.99
C PRO A 34 -1.98 13.27 21.21
N GLY A 35 -2.62 14.30 20.65
CA GLY A 35 -1.92 15.45 20.08
C GLY A 35 -1.47 16.45 21.15
N PRO A 36 -1.07 17.66 20.74
CA PRO A 36 -0.61 18.72 21.66
C PRO A 36 -1.63 19.21 22.67
N ASP A 37 -2.91 19.01 22.38
CA ASP A 37 -4.05 19.36 23.22
C ASP A 37 -4.38 18.30 24.29
N GLY A 38 -3.64 17.19 24.32
CA GLY A 38 -3.92 16.08 25.24
C GLY A 38 -5.17 15.27 24.87
N PHE A 39 -5.87 15.60 23.78
CA PHE A 39 -7.03 14.84 23.31
C PHE A 39 -6.57 13.62 22.51
N SER A 40 -7.05 12.45 22.92
CA SER A 40 -6.80 11.18 22.23
C SER A 40 -7.96 10.80 21.31
N ALA A 41 -7.75 9.83 20.41
CA ALA A 41 -8.83 9.26 19.61
C ALA A 41 -9.93 8.66 20.51
N GLY A 42 -9.57 7.99 21.61
CA GLY A 42 -10.53 7.49 22.59
C GLY A 42 -11.31 8.60 23.31
N SER A 43 -10.67 9.75 23.60
CA SER A 43 -11.36 10.92 24.16
C SER A 43 -12.39 11.46 23.17
N LEU A 44 -12.02 11.57 21.89
CA LEU A 44 -12.90 11.99 20.81
C LEU A 44 -14.11 11.04 20.69
N THR A 45 -13.90 9.72 20.69
CA THR A 45 -15.00 8.74 20.64
C THR A 45 -15.96 8.89 21.82
N LYS A 46 -15.45 9.05 23.03
CA LYS A 46 -16.28 9.18 24.25
C LYS A 46 -17.10 10.48 24.26
N LEU A 47 -16.51 11.58 23.79
CA LEU A 47 -17.13 12.90 23.78
C LEU A 47 -17.83 13.22 22.45
N TRP A 48 -17.89 12.27 21.52
CA TRP A 48 -18.37 12.49 20.16
C TRP A 48 -19.78 13.03 20.12
N PHE A 49 -20.67 12.50 20.97
CA PHE A 49 -22.05 12.97 21.09
C PHE A 49 -22.17 14.49 21.28
N PHE A 50 -21.27 15.09 22.05
CA PHE A 50 -21.25 16.52 22.30
C PHE A 50 -20.54 17.31 21.19
N MET A 51 -19.45 16.77 20.64
CA MET A 51 -18.59 17.50 19.71
C MET A 51 -18.95 17.32 18.23
N ARG A 52 -19.78 16.33 17.88
CA ARG A 52 -20.12 15.92 16.51
C ARG A 52 -20.52 17.11 15.62
N ASN A 53 -21.43 17.95 16.11
CA ASN A 53 -21.94 19.09 15.33
C ASN A 53 -20.91 20.20 15.18
N ASP A 54 -20.12 20.48 16.22
CA ASP A 54 -19.07 21.51 16.16
C ASP A 54 -17.95 21.09 15.21
N VAL A 55 -17.54 19.82 15.27
CA VAL A 55 -16.53 19.24 14.38
C VAL A 55 -17.02 19.27 12.93
N PHE A 56 -18.27 18.86 12.69
CA PHE A 56 -18.91 18.95 11.38
C PHE A 56 -18.90 20.38 10.82
N TYR A 57 -19.37 21.35 11.61
CA TYR A 57 -19.42 22.75 11.20
C TYR A 57 -18.02 23.29 10.90
N CYS A 58 -17.05 23.04 11.79
CA CYS A 58 -15.68 23.49 11.62
C CYS A 58 -15.03 22.89 10.37
N MET A 59 -15.25 21.60 10.10
CA MET A 59 -14.67 20.92 8.94
C MET A 59 -15.27 21.39 7.62
N ASN A 60 -16.59 21.54 7.54
CA ASN A 60 -17.22 22.09 6.33
C ASN A 60 -16.87 23.56 6.11
N LYS A 61 -16.74 24.35 7.19
CA LYS A 61 -16.21 25.71 7.10
C LYS A 61 -14.77 25.72 6.55
N PHE A 62 -13.92 24.82 7.02
CA PHE A 62 -12.56 24.66 6.49
C PHE A 62 -12.54 24.32 5.00
N LEU A 63 -13.38 23.37 4.54
CA LEU A 63 -13.43 22.99 3.12
C LEU A 63 -13.89 24.15 2.23
N ARG A 64 -14.82 24.99 2.70
CA ARG A 64 -15.30 26.17 1.96
C ARG A 64 -14.29 27.32 1.94
N GLU A 65 -13.63 27.58 3.07
CA GLU A 65 -12.81 28.78 3.25
C GLU A 65 -11.29 28.52 3.08
N GLY A 66 -10.87 27.26 3.06
CA GLY A 66 -9.47 26.86 3.04
C GLY A 66 -8.68 27.22 4.31
N LYS A 67 -9.37 27.59 5.39
CA LYS A 67 -8.76 28.09 6.63
C LYS A 67 -9.10 27.20 7.82
N LEU A 68 -8.06 26.68 8.47
CA LEU A 68 -8.21 25.96 9.74
C LEU A 68 -8.18 26.94 10.92
N PRO A 69 -8.90 26.64 12.01
CA PRO A 69 -8.73 27.37 13.25
C PRO A 69 -7.28 27.22 13.76
N ASN A 70 -6.78 28.28 14.40
CA ASN A 70 -5.42 28.30 14.94
C ASN A 70 -5.21 27.14 15.93
N GLY A 71 -4.05 26.48 15.83
CA GLY A 71 -3.67 25.38 16.73
C GLY A 71 -4.24 24.01 16.37
N VAL A 72 -5.26 23.92 15.51
CA VAL A 72 -5.88 22.64 15.11
C VAL A 72 -4.91 21.78 14.28
N ASN A 73 -4.03 22.41 13.50
CA ASN A 73 -2.98 21.73 12.73
C ASN A 73 -1.65 21.59 13.51
N SER A 74 -1.63 21.91 14.80
CA SER A 74 -0.44 21.72 15.62
C SER A 74 -0.17 20.23 15.85
N SER A 75 1.11 19.86 15.91
CA SER A 75 1.53 18.48 16.12
C SER A 75 2.74 18.39 17.03
N PHE A 76 2.83 17.33 17.83
CA PHE A 76 4.08 16.95 18.48
C PHE A 76 4.83 15.96 17.60
N ILE A 77 6.13 16.16 17.43
CA ILE A 77 6.99 15.20 16.74
C ILE A 77 7.60 14.28 17.79
N ALA A 78 7.24 13.01 17.75
CA ALA A 78 7.86 11.96 18.54
C ALA A 78 8.87 11.19 17.69
N LEU A 79 10.07 10.91 18.22
CA LEU A 79 11.09 10.14 17.52
C LEU A 79 11.02 8.67 17.97
N ILE A 80 10.74 7.77 17.03
CA ILE A 80 10.72 6.32 17.28
C ILE A 80 11.96 5.66 16.69
N LEU A 81 12.61 4.80 17.45
CA LEU A 81 13.80 4.06 16.98
C LEU A 81 13.43 3.11 15.83
N LYS A 82 14.24 3.08 14.76
CA LYS A 82 14.11 2.08 13.70
C LYS A 82 14.61 0.70 14.13
N HIS A 83 15.64 0.68 14.97
CA HIS A 83 16.36 -0.49 15.47
C HIS A 83 17.02 -0.13 16.82
N SER A 84 17.53 -1.12 17.54
CA SER A 84 18.04 -0.94 18.91
C SER A 84 19.36 -0.18 19.00
N ASN A 85 20.18 -0.17 17.93
CA ASN A 85 21.55 0.35 17.95
C ASN A 85 21.62 1.68 17.20
N VAL A 86 21.09 2.72 17.83
CA VAL A 86 20.92 4.05 17.25
C VAL A 86 22.21 4.85 17.39
N SER A 87 22.70 5.43 16.30
CA SER A 87 23.91 6.27 16.34
C SER A 87 23.77 7.58 15.56
N GLU A 88 22.87 7.61 14.59
CA GLU A 88 22.66 8.76 13.72
C GLU A 88 21.19 9.20 13.69
N VAL A 89 20.92 10.47 13.36
CA VAL A 89 19.55 11.02 13.25
C VAL A 89 18.68 10.22 12.26
N LYS A 90 19.29 9.66 11.21
CA LYS A 90 18.60 8.83 10.19
C LYS A 90 18.02 7.53 10.76
N ASP A 91 18.46 7.09 11.95
CA ASP A 91 18.00 5.88 12.61
C ASP A 91 16.68 6.09 13.38
N TYR A 92 16.19 7.32 13.44
CA TYR A 92 14.88 7.64 14.01
C TYR A 92 13.81 7.76 12.90
N ARG A 93 12.58 7.39 13.23
CA ARG A 93 11.37 7.68 12.48
C ARG A 93 10.62 8.80 13.21
N PRO A 94 10.54 10.02 12.64
CA PRO A 94 9.65 11.03 13.20
C PRO A 94 8.20 10.60 12.98
N ILE A 95 7.38 10.72 14.02
CA ILE A 95 5.94 10.53 13.98
C ILE A 95 5.27 11.82 14.46
N SER A 96 4.40 12.38 13.63
CA SER A 96 3.58 13.52 14.01
C SER A 96 2.33 13.07 14.75
N LEU A 97 2.24 13.44 16.02
CA LEU A 97 1.06 13.31 16.85
C LEU A 97 0.17 14.53 16.62
N ILE A 98 -0.77 14.39 15.69
CA ILE A 98 -1.74 15.44 15.34
C ILE A 98 -3.07 15.29 16.10
N ASN A 99 -3.84 16.37 16.14
CA ASN A 99 -5.18 16.44 16.73
C ASN A 99 -6.11 15.34 16.17
N PRO A 100 -6.84 14.58 17.02
CA PRO A 100 -7.80 13.57 16.58
C PRO A 100 -8.88 14.08 15.62
N CYS A 101 -9.38 15.31 15.77
CA CYS A 101 -10.37 15.90 14.88
C CYS A 101 -9.80 16.08 13.46
N MET A 102 -8.52 16.47 13.35
CA MET A 102 -7.84 16.54 12.04
C MET A 102 -7.59 15.16 11.45
N LYS A 103 -7.24 14.16 12.27
CA LYS A 103 -7.15 12.76 11.79
C LYS A 103 -8.49 12.31 11.22
N LEU A 104 -9.59 12.60 11.91
CA LEU A 104 -10.94 12.28 11.46
C LEU A 104 -11.23 12.95 10.11
N CYS A 105 -10.92 14.25 9.97
CA CYS A 105 -11.03 14.97 8.70
C CYS A 105 -10.27 14.32 7.55
N THR A 106 -8.97 14.06 7.75
CA THR A 106 -8.16 13.42 6.71
C THR A 106 -8.67 12.01 6.37
N LYS A 107 -9.23 11.28 7.33
CA LYS A 107 -9.79 9.95 7.14
C LYS A 107 -11.07 9.99 6.30
N VAL A 108 -11.96 10.95 6.52
CA VAL A 108 -13.17 11.14 5.69
C VAL A 108 -12.77 11.44 4.24
N LEU A 109 -11.87 12.39 4.03
CA LEU A 109 -11.39 12.73 2.69
C LEU A 109 -10.69 11.53 2.02
N ALA A 110 -9.87 10.79 2.75
CA ALA A 110 -9.24 9.57 2.25
C ALA A 110 -10.28 8.50 1.87
N ASN A 111 -11.35 8.36 2.65
CA ASN A 111 -12.45 7.43 2.36
C ASN A 111 -13.20 7.84 1.07
N ARG A 112 -13.45 9.14 0.84
CA ARG A 112 -14.00 9.64 -0.44
C ARG A 112 -13.09 9.35 -1.62
N ILE A 113 -11.80 9.70 -1.51
CA ILE A 113 -10.82 9.43 -2.56
C ILE A 113 -10.75 7.93 -2.86
N LYS A 114 -10.77 7.08 -1.83
CA LYS A 114 -10.77 5.62 -1.99
C LYS A 114 -11.97 5.10 -2.80
N LYS A 115 -13.14 5.74 -2.68
CA LYS A 115 -14.33 5.38 -3.49
C LYS A 115 -14.15 5.77 -4.97
N LEU A 116 -13.50 6.90 -5.24
CA LEU A 116 -13.25 7.43 -6.59
C LEU A 116 -12.02 6.81 -7.26
N MET A 117 -11.20 6.12 -6.48
CA MET A 117 -9.96 5.54 -6.96
C MET A 117 -10.11 4.54 -8.13
N PRO A 118 -11.19 3.75 -8.27
CA PRO A 118 -11.42 2.90 -9.44
C PRO A 118 -11.68 3.69 -10.73
N SER A 119 -12.41 4.82 -10.68
CA SER A 119 -12.75 5.63 -11.86
C SER A 119 -11.59 6.52 -12.33
N LEU A 120 -10.65 6.85 -11.45
CA LEU A 120 -9.43 7.61 -11.78
C LEU A 120 -8.36 6.79 -12.51
N VAL A 121 -8.48 5.47 -12.50
CA VAL A 121 -7.52 4.59 -13.18
C VAL A 121 -8.18 4.13 -14.48
N SER A 122 -7.82 4.76 -15.61
CA SER A 122 -8.36 4.38 -16.92
C SER A 122 -8.00 2.94 -17.29
N ASP A 123 -8.99 2.19 -17.82
CA ASP A 123 -8.89 0.80 -18.26
C ASP A 123 -8.13 0.58 -19.60
N ASN A 124 -7.16 1.44 -19.90
CA ASN A 124 -6.44 1.37 -21.17
C ASN A 124 -5.05 0.73 -20.98
N GLY A 125 -5.00 -0.58 -21.23
CA GLY A 125 -3.80 -1.28 -21.67
C GLY A 125 -2.89 -1.82 -20.56
N THR A 126 -2.87 -3.15 -20.43
CA THR A 126 -1.83 -3.93 -19.72
C THR A 126 -1.58 -3.61 -18.25
N SER A 127 -2.61 -3.25 -17.48
CA SER A 127 -2.48 -3.03 -16.03
C SER A 127 -3.54 -3.79 -15.23
N ILE A 128 -3.08 -4.40 -14.15
CA ILE A 128 -3.68 -5.40 -13.28
C ILE A 128 -4.01 -4.86 -11.88
N VAL A 129 -5.23 -5.09 -11.42
CA VAL A 129 -5.69 -4.96 -10.03
C VAL A 129 -4.95 -5.92 -9.06
N GLY A 130 -4.09 -5.37 -8.19
CA GLY A 130 -3.65 -5.99 -6.93
C GLY A 130 -4.30 -5.30 -5.71
N LYS A 131 -4.41 -5.99 -4.56
CA LYS A 131 -5.09 -5.52 -3.32
C LYS A 131 -4.55 -4.20 -2.71
N SER A 132 -3.54 -3.58 -3.30
CA SER A 132 -3.13 -2.20 -3.05
C SER A 132 -2.42 -1.70 -4.31
N LYS A 133 -2.64 -0.43 -4.68
CA LYS A 133 -2.20 0.24 -5.93
C LYS A 133 -0.68 0.41 -6.12
N PHE A 134 0.10 -0.50 -5.58
CA PHE A 134 1.56 -0.49 -5.63
C PHE A 134 2.06 -1.68 -6.46
N TRP A 135 3.03 -1.39 -7.33
CA TRP A 135 3.61 -2.35 -8.26
C TRP A 135 5.07 -2.57 -7.89
N TRP A 136 5.49 -3.82 -7.90
CA TRP A 136 6.91 -4.17 -7.82
C TRP A 136 7.49 -4.18 -9.22
N LYS A 137 8.49 -3.33 -9.46
CA LYS A 137 9.37 -3.54 -10.60
C LYS A 137 10.50 -4.45 -10.16
N LEU A 138 10.41 -5.71 -10.57
CA LEU A 138 11.49 -6.67 -10.40
C LEU A 138 12.76 -6.13 -11.09
N LYS A 139 13.86 -6.10 -10.34
CA LYS A 139 15.17 -5.74 -10.86
C LYS A 139 16.18 -6.81 -10.48
N ASN A 140 16.80 -6.72 -9.30
CA ASN A 140 17.75 -7.73 -8.86
C ASN A 140 17.09 -8.92 -8.18
N GLY A 141 15.89 -8.77 -7.60
CA GLY A 141 15.17 -9.83 -6.89
C GLY A 141 15.87 -10.31 -5.61
N LYS A 142 16.81 -9.54 -5.03
CA LYS A 142 17.75 -10.01 -3.99
C LYS A 142 17.37 -9.66 -2.56
N LYS A 143 16.42 -8.76 -2.33
CA LYS A 143 16.20 -8.20 -0.98
C LYS A 143 14.77 -8.30 -0.48
N ILE A 144 13.79 -8.05 -1.34
CA ILE A 144 12.42 -7.76 -0.88
C ILE A 144 11.32 -8.44 -1.69
N THR A 145 11.63 -9.05 -2.84
CA THR A 145 10.62 -9.66 -3.72
C THR A 145 10.65 -11.18 -3.56
N PHE A 146 9.59 -11.75 -2.99
CA PHE A 146 9.38 -13.18 -2.83
C PHE A 146 8.74 -13.81 -4.07
N PHE A 147 9.33 -14.90 -4.54
CA PHE A 147 8.98 -15.57 -5.79
C PHE A 147 7.52 -16.03 -5.82
N TRP A 148 7.03 -16.68 -4.76
CA TRP A 148 5.69 -17.25 -4.75
C TRP A 148 4.62 -16.27 -4.29
N GLU A 149 4.96 -15.44 -3.31
CA GLU A 149 3.99 -14.65 -2.54
C GLU A 149 3.73 -13.27 -3.15
N ASP A 150 4.71 -12.68 -3.83
CA ASP A 150 4.56 -11.34 -4.39
C ASP A 150 4.03 -11.37 -5.82
N MET A 151 3.36 -10.27 -6.21
CA MET A 151 2.93 -10.02 -7.57
C MET A 151 4.03 -9.24 -8.31
N TRP A 152 4.96 -9.97 -8.93
CA TRP A 152 6.14 -9.38 -9.60
C TRP A 152 6.25 -9.71 -11.10
N LEU A 153 5.39 -10.59 -11.63
CA LEU A 153 5.32 -10.95 -13.07
C LEU A 153 3.91 -10.97 -13.67
N SER A 154 2.89 -11.00 -12.83
CA SER A 154 1.59 -11.54 -13.20
C SER A 154 0.46 -10.81 -12.51
N ARG A 155 -0.76 -11.05 -12.99
CA ARG A 155 -1.97 -10.47 -12.41
C ARG A 155 -2.28 -10.97 -11.00
N GLU A 156 -1.75 -12.14 -10.72
CA GLU A 156 -1.93 -12.91 -9.51
C GLU A 156 -0.56 -13.41 -9.05
N THR A 157 -0.50 -13.94 -7.84
CA THR A 157 0.75 -14.51 -7.32
C THR A 157 1.08 -15.82 -8.05
N LEU A 158 2.36 -16.18 -8.13
CA LEU A 158 2.73 -17.44 -8.79
C LEU A 158 2.19 -18.66 -8.05
N LYS A 159 1.96 -18.56 -6.74
CA LYS A 159 1.29 -19.65 -5.99
C LYS A 159 -0.17 -19.82 -6.37
N ASP A 160 -0.86 -18.77 -6.78
CA ASP A 160 -2.25 -18.86 -7.22
C ASP A 160 -2.33 -19.40 -8.65
N LYS A 161 -1.36 -18.99 -9.50
CA LYS A 161 -1.29 -19.41 -10.91
C LYS A 161 -0.88 -20.87 -11.10
N VAL A 162 0.15 -21.33 -10.38
CA VAL A 162 0.63 -22.72 -10.43
C VAL A 162 0.59 -23.37 -9.04
N PRO A 163 -0.62 -23.59 -8.47
CA PRO A 163 -0.80 -23.94 -7.07
C PRO A 163 -0.28 -25.33 -6.70
N LYS A 164 -0.26 -26.28 -7.65
CA LYS A 164 0.27 -27.63 -7.39
C LYS A 164 1.78 -27.57 -7.24
N LEU A 165 2.44 -26.83 -8.13
CA LEU A 165 3.88 -26.64 -8.07
C LEU A 165 4.29 -25.84 -6.84
N PHE A 166 3.52 -24.80 -6.48
CA PHE A 166 3.72 -24.12 -5.21
C PHE A 166 3.58 -25.08 -4.04
N ALA A 167 2.53 -25.90 -3.97
CA ALA A 167 2.33 -26.86 -2.88
C ALA A 167 3.50 -27.83 -2.72
N LEU A 168 4.10 -28.26 -3.84
CA LEU A 168 5.28 -29.13 -3.86
C LEU A 168 6.60 -28.40 -3.63
N SER A 169 6.65 -27.07 -3.75
CA SER A 169 7.89 -26.32 -3.50
C SER A 169 8.33 -26.44 -2.05
N ARG A 170 9.61 -26.76 -1.82
CA ARG A 170 10.22 -26.72 -0.48
C ARG A 170 10.45 -25.30 0.02
N LEU A 171 10.55 -24.34 -0.89
CA LEU A 171 10.97 -22.97 -0.63
C LEU A 171 9.80 -22.00 -0.86
N LYS A 172 8.90 -21.86 0.12
CA LYS A 172 7.70 -20.99 -0.01
C LYS A 172 8.05 -19.50 0.07
N MET A 173 8.94 -19.14 0.98
CA MET A 173 9.38 -17.75 1.24
C MET A 173 10.76 -17.49 0.64
N VAL A 174 10.89 -17.72 -0.66
CA VAL A 174 12.17 -17.59 -1.38
C VAL A 174 12.19 -16.33 -2.21
N LEU A 175 13.34 -15.67 -2.26
CA LEU A 175 13.54 -14.51 -3.10
C LEU A 175 13.58 -14.89 -4.57
N VAL A 176 13.09 -14.00 -5.43
CA VAL A 176 13.06 -14.20 -6.88
C VAL A 176 14.45 -14.55 -7.43
N TYR A 177 15.48 -13.80 -7.03
CA TYR A 177 16.84 -14.05 -7.49
C TYR A 177 17.30 -15.48 -7.21
N SER A 178 17.09 -15.93 -5.98
CA SER A 178 17.53 -17.25 -5.54
C SER A 178 16.79 -18.33 -6.32
N PHE A 179 15.46 -18.23 -6.39
CA PHE A 179 14.66 -19.27 -7.02
C PHE A 179 14.87 -19.35 -8.53
N VAL A 180 14.89 -18.22 -9.24
CA VAL A 180 15.08 -18.22 -10.71
C VAL A 180 16.44 -18.81 -11.09
N ASN A 181 17.49 -18.48 -10.34
CA ASN A 181 18.82 -19.03 -10.61
C ASN A 181 18.87 -20.53 -10.31
N THR A 182 18.34 -20.98 -9.16
CA THR A 182 18.28 -22.41 -8.85
C THR A 182 17.44 -23.18 -9.88
N TRP A 183 16.27 -22.67 -10.25
CA TRP A 183 15.41 -23.27 -11.27
C TRP A 183 16.11 -23.45 -12.63
N ARG A 184 16.91 -22.46 -13.05
CA ARG A 184 17.64 -22.53 -14.33
C ARG A 184 18.77 -23.54 -14.32
N VAL A 185 19.38 -23.78 -13.16
CA VAL A 185 20.48 -24.73 -13.00
C VAL A 185 19.95 -26.16 -12.83
N GLU A 186 18.96 -26.33 -11.97
CA GLU A 186 18.47 -27.64 -11.54
C GLU A 186 17.30 -28.16 -12.39
N GLY A 187 16.52 -27.26 -13.00
CA GLY A 187 15.43 -27.61 -13.90
C GLY A 187 14.16 -28.13 -13.23
N VAL A 188 13.26 -28.67 -14.06
CA VAL A 188 11.88 -29.04 -13.68
C VAL A 188 11.82 -30.27 -12.77
N SER A 189 12.68 -31.27 -12.96
CA SER A 189 12.60 -32.57 -12.26
C SER A 189 13.39 -32.64 -10.94
N ASP A 190 13.89 -31.51 -10.45
CA ASP A 190 14.82 -31.50 -9.33
C ASP A 190 14.16 -31.73 -7.95
N THR A 191 14.58 -32.80 -7.29
CA THR A 191 14.16 -33.15 -5.92
C THR A 191 14.65 -32.20 -4.82
N THR A 192 15.58 -31.26 -5.10
CA THR A 192 16.00 -30.25 -4.13
C THR A 192 15.05 -29.04 -4.08
N LEU A 193 14.38 -28.72 -5.20
CA LEU A 193 13.34 -27.69 -5.26
C LEU A 193 11.98 -28.22 -4.79
N TRP A 194 11.69 -29.49 -5.04
CA TRP A 194 10.39 -30.12 -4.78
C TRP A 194 10.42 -31.08 -3.62
N THR A 195 9.31 -31.21 -2.89
CA THR A 195 9.16 -32.20 -1.83
C THR A 195 9.13 -33.63 -2.37
N CYS A 196 8.81 -33.82 -3.65
CA CYS A 196 8.86 -35.09 -4.37
C CYS A 196 9.16 -34.89 -5.86
N THR A 197 9.47 -35.97 -6.58
CA THR A 197 9.54 -35.95 -8.05
C THR A 197 8.19 -35.55 -8.64
N LEU A 198 8.20 -34.66 -9.63
CA LEU A 198 6.98 -34.20 -10.30
C LEU A 198 6.37 -35.31 -11.14
N ARG A 199 5.04 -35.38 -11.13
CA ARG A 199 4.26 -36.28 -12.01
C ARG A 199 3.92 -35.57 -13.32
N SER A 200 3.53 -36.30 -14.35
CA SER A 200 3.28 -35.76 -15.69
C SER A 200 2.28 -34.57 -15.74
N TRP A 201 1.29 -34.52 -14.84
CA TRP A 201 0.35 -33.38 -14.75
C TRP A 201 0.86 -32.21 -13.89
N GLU A 202 1.88 -32.41 -13.07
CA GLU A 202 2.60 -31.35 -12.34
C GLU A 202 3.69 -30.74 -13.22
N GLU A 203 4.32 -31.56 -14.07
CA GLU A 203 5.25 -31.12 -15.11
C GLU A 203 4.59 -30.09 -16.05
N ALA A 204 3.29 -30.20 -16.33
CA ALA A 204 2.56 -29.20 -17.10
C ALA A 204 2.59 -27.80 -16.44
N GLN A 205 2.41 -27.71 -15.11
CA GLN A 205 2.55 -26.44 -14.39
C GLN A 205 4.00 -25.96 -14.33
N ALA A 206 4.96 -26.88 -14.29
CA ALA A 206 6.37 -26.53 -14.36
C ALA A 206 6.78 -25.97 -15.73
N VAL A 207 6.22 -26.50 -16.82
CA VAL A 207 6.38 -25.95 -18.17
C VAL A 207 5.75 -24.56 -18.25
N GLU A 208 4.56 -24.38 -17.70
CA GLU A 208 3.91 -23.07 -17.62
C GLU A 208 4.78 -22.07 -16.84
N LEU A 209 5.28 -22.47 -15.67
CA LEU A 209 6.18 -21.63 -14.87
C LEU A 209 7.46 -21.29 -15.65
N ASN A 210 8.05 -22.26 -16.34
CA ASN A 210 9.23 -22.05 -17.16
C ASN A 210 8.98 -21.02 -18.26
N ASN A 211 7.84 -21.11 -18.95
CA ASN A 211 7.45 -20.15 -19.98
C ASN A 211 7.29 -18.73 -19.40
N ILE A 212 6.84 -18.61 -18.16
CA ILE A 212 6.72 -17.33 -17.47
C ILE A 212 8.10 -16.74 -17.12
N ILE A 213 9.05 -17.58 -16.66
CA ILE A 213 10.32 -17.10 -16.10
C ILE A 213 11.53 -17.16 -17.03
N ARG A 214 11.41 -17.81 -18.19
CA ARG A 214 12.53 -18.02 -19.12
C ARG A 214 13.16 -16.71 -19.57
N ASP A 215 12.34 -15.73 -19.91
CA ASP A 215 12.79 -14.49 -20.55
C ASP A 215 13.10 -13.38 -19.52
N ILE A 216 13.09 -13.70 -18.23
CA ILE A 216 13.38 -12.74 -17.16
C ILE A 216 14.87 -12.42 -17.12
N THR A 217 15.21 -11.15 -17.27
CA THR A 217 16.58 -10.66 -17.07
C THR A 217 16.65 -9.86 -15.78
N LEU A 218 17.39 -10.37 -14.80
CA LEU A 218 17.63 -9.67 -13.54
C LEU A 218 18.74 -8.64 -13.72
N SER A 219 18.52 -7.43 -13.24
CA SER A 219 19.52 -6.34 -13.30
C SER A 219 20.31 -6.24 -11.99
N ASN A 220 21.36 -5.42 -11.96
CA ASN A 220 22.14 -5.17 -10.73
C ASN A 220 21.49 -4.14 -9.80
N GLU A 221 20.40 -3.48 -10.22
CA GLU A 221 19.72 -2.46 -9.42
C GLU A 221 18.77 -3.07 -8.38
N ASP A 222 18.60 -2.40 -7.25
CA ASP A 222 17.63 -2.82 -6.23
C ASP A 222 16.19 -2.74 -6.74
N ASP A 223 15.38 -3.73 -6.35
CA ASP A 223 13.94 -3.77 -6.61
C ASP A 223 13.26 -2.47 -6.13
N THR A 224 12.29 -2.00 -6.90
CA THR A 224 11.67 -0.69 -6.65
C THR A 224 10.16 -0.75 -6.71
N LEU A 225 9.53 -0.10 -5.73
CA LEU A 225 8.09 0.11 -5.67
C LEU A 225 7.71 1.31 -6.55
N PHE A 226 6.74 1.13 -7.43
CA PHE A 226 6.18 2.19 -8.25
C PHE A 226 4.66 2.26 -8.09
N TRP A 227 4.08 3.42 -8.37
CA TRP A 227 2.69 3.52 -8.80
C TRP A 227 2.63 4.04 -10.23
N HIS A 228 1.53 3.73 -10.90
CA HIS A 228 1.30 4.06 -12.30
C HIS A 228 0.14 5.04 -12.41
N GLU A 229 0.32 6.09 -13.20
CA GLU A 229 -0.70 7.06 -13.57
C GLU A 229 -0.45 7.51 -15.02
N GLU A 230 -1.44 7.33 -15.90
CA GLU A 230 -1.45 7.87 -17.27
C GLU A 230 -0.24 7.52 -18.15
N GLY A 231 0.22 6.26 -18.11
CA GLY A 231 1.37 5.81 -18.91
C GLY A 231 2.72 6.24 -18.34
N LYS A 232 2.73 6.85 -17.15
CA LYS A 232 3.94 7.28 -16.45
C LYS A 232 4.12 6.49 -15.15
N PHE A 233 5.37 6.13 -14.88
CA PHE A 233 5.78 5.43 -13.66
C PHE A 233 6.37 6.42 -12.68
N TYR A 234 5.87 6.40 -11.45
CA TYR A 234 6.30 7.29 -10.39
C TYR A 234 6.84 6.50 -9.20
N LYS A 235 7.98 6.93 -8.67
CA LYS A 235 8.57 6.45 -7.41
C LYS A 235 8.08 7.32 -6.28
N SER A 236 8.08 6.80 -5.05
CA SER A 236 7.77 7.59 -3.84
C SER A 236 8.60 8.88 -3.73
N ARG A 237 9.83 8.87 -4.24
CA ARG A 237 10.70 10.04 -4.28
C ARG A 237 10.24 11.12 -5.27
N ASP A 238 9.48 10.76 -6.29
CA ASP A 238 9.01 11.68 -7.32
C ASP A 238 7.85 12.55 -6.81
N CYS A 239 7.17 12.17 -5.71
CA CYS A 239 6.16 13.01 -5.04
C CYS A 239 6.72 14.22 -4.28
N TYR A 240 8.03 14.25 -4.03
CA TYR A 240 8.66 15.28 -3.18
C TYR A 240 9.46 16.30 -4.00
N ARG A 241 9.21 16.40 -5.31
CA ARG A 241 9.88 17.34 -6.23
C ARG A 241 8.91 18.36 -6.79
#